data_AF-A0A2M7BSA6-F1
#
_entry.id   AF-A0A2M7BSA6-F1
#
_cell.length_a   1.000
_cell.length_b   1.000
_cell.length_c   1.000
_cell.angle_alpha   90.00
_cell.angle_beta   90.00
_cell.angle_gamma   90.00
#
_symmetry.space_group_name_H-M   'P 1'
#
loop_
_entity.id
_entity.type
_entity.pdbx_description
1 polymer ?
#
loop_
_entity_poly.entity_id
_entity_poly.type
_entity_poly.pdbx_seq_one_letter_code
_entity_poly.pdbx_strand_id
1 'polypeptide(L)'
;MNRKANGMVLGLVILALLGIVGYFGSQLMKATPTATVSPTPSANKGDIDRSGVADEEDRIMVRKQVGCLKDQPCWNATVGKTKDGDNPLYVFDLDLNQDGSITQADVDLVK
;
A
#
# COMPACT_ATOMS: atom_id res chain seq x y z
N MET A 1 -44.98 51.35 19.71
CA MET A 1 -44.83 49.87 19.82
C MET A 1 -44.76 49.35 18.40
N ASN A 2 -43.64 48.88 17.84
CA ASN A 2 -43.05 47.56 18.10
C ASN A 2 -41.62 47.49 17.51
N ARG A 3 -40.60 47.64 18.35
CA ARG A 3 -39.21 47.26 18.01
C ARG A 3 -38.95 45.86 18.57
N LYS A 4 -39.40 44.79 17.90
CA LYS A 4 -39.20 43.42 18.42
C LYS A 4 -39.03 42.30 17.38
N ALA A 5 -38.87 42.61 16.09
CA ALA A 5 -38.75 41.59 15.05
C ALA A 5 -37.32 41.38 14.51
N ASN A 6 -36.41 42.36 14.65
CA ASN A 6 -35.12 42.32 13.95
C ASN A 6 -33.99 41.59 14.70
N GLY A 7 -34.20 41.22 15.97
CA GLY A 7 -33.20 40.49 16.76
C GLY A 7 -33.22 38.98 16.56
N MET A 8 -34.34 38.42 16.11
CA MET A 8 -34.54 36.97 16.05
C MET A 8 -34.01 36.34 14.74
N VAL A 9 -34.01 37.11 13.65
CA VAL A 9 -33.52 36.64 12.33
C VAL A 9 -31.98 36.62 12.29
N LEU A 10 -31.31 37.54 12.99
CA LEU A 10 -29.85 37.62 13.01
C LEU A 10 -29.20 36.49 13.83
N GLY A 11 -29.87 36.00 14.88
CA GLY A 11 -29.37 34.91 15.72
C GLY A 11 -29.41 33.53 15.06
N LEU A 12 -30.38 33.29 14.17
CA LEU A 12 -30.53 32.01 13.47
C LEU A 12 -29.51 31.82 12.35
N VAL A 13 -29.07 32.89 11.69
CA VAL A 13 -28.06 32.82 10.62
C VAL A 13 -26.66 32.51 11.17
N ILE A 14 -26.33 32.98 12.39
CA ILE A 14 -25.03 32.72 13.02
C ILE A 14 -24.90 31.27 13.52
N LEU A 15 -25.98 30.67 14.03
CA LEU A 15 -26.00 29.25 14.42
C LEU A 15 -25.93 28.29 13.22
N ALA A 16 -26.46 28.67 12.07
CA ALA A 16 -26.35 27.87 10.84
C ALA A 16 -24.92 27.85 10.26
N LEU A 17 -24.15 28.93 10.42
CA LEU A 17 -22.76 29.01 9.93
C LEU A 17 -21.76 28.27 10.83
N LEU A 18 -22.02 28.17 12.13
CA LEU A 18 -21.17 27.37 13.04
C LEU A 18 -21.44 25.86 12.94
N GLY A 19 -22.63 25.45 12.49
CA GLY A 19 -22.98 24.03 12.31
C GLY A 19 -22.33 23.36 11.08
N ILE A 20 -21.92 24.14 10.07
CA ILE A 20 -21.34 23.59 8.83
C ILE A 20 -19.84 23.29 9.01
N VAL A 21 -19.13 24.03 9.88
CA VAL A 21 -17.70 23.80 10.14
C VAL A 21 -17.45 22.51 10.93
N GLY A 22 -18.44 22.02 11.69
CA GLY A 22 -18.33 20.78 12.47
C GLY A 22 -18.58 19.48 11.70
N TYR A 23 -19.20 19.51 10.51
CA TYR A 23 -19.62 18.28 9.81
C TYR A 23 -18.54 17.68 8.88
N PHE A 24 -17.53 18.46 8.51
CA PHE A 24 -16.45 18.01 7.61
C PHE A 24 -15.13 17.67 8.33
N GLY A 25 -15.13 17.59 9.66
CA GLY A 25 -13.91 17.47 10.48
C GLY A 25 -13.42 16.06 10.80
N SER A 26 -14.05 15.01 10.29
CA SER A 26 -13.72 13.63 10.71
C SER A 26 -13.62 12.63 9.56
N GLN A 27 -12.96 13.02 8.47
CA GLN A 27 -12.23 12.01 7.68
C GLN A 27 -10.99 11.64 8.50
N LEU A 28 -11.19 10.76 9.49
CA LEU A 28 -10.10 9.98 10.06
C LEU A 28 -9.43 9.29 8.89
N MET A 29 -8.38 9.91 8.34
CA MET A 29 -7.44 9.23 7.48
C MET A 29 -6.93 8.08 8.32
N LYS A 30 -7.48 6.89 8.05
CA LYS A 30 -7.01 5.64 8.62
C LYS A 30 -5.57 5.57 8.15
N ALA A 31 -4.65 6.01 9.00
CA ALA A 31 -3.23 5.88 8.81
C ALA A 31 -3.01 4.37 8.69
N THR A 32 -3.01 3.90 7.45
CA THR A 32 -2.66 2.52 7.18
C THR A 32 -1.18 2.50 7.53
N PRO A 33 -0.76 1.73 8.54
CA PRO A 33 0.66 1.67 8.87
C PRO A 33 1.38 1.33 7.57
N THR A 34 2.16 2.27 7.05
CA THR A 34 3.12 1.98 6.01
C THR A 34 4.16 1.14 6.71
N ALA A 35 3.88 -0.16 6.83
CA ALA A 35 4.87 -1.11 7.27
C ALA A 35 6.06 -0.84 6.36
N THR A 36 7.14 -0.34 6.94
CA THR A 36 8.40 -0.19 6.22
C THR A 36 8.95 -1.61 6.14
N VAL A 37 8.34 -2.42 5.28
CA VAL A 37 8.74 -3.79 5.06
C VAL A 37 9.99 -3.69 4.22
N SER A 38 11.13 -3.96 4.84
CA SER A 38 12.38 -4.08 4.10
C SER A 38 12.38 -5.43 3.39
N PRO A 39 13.01 -5.52 2.20
CA PRO A 39 13.14 -6.79 1.51
C PRO A 39 13.69 -7.85 2.45
N THR A 40 13.03 -9.00 2.52
CA THR A 40 13.53 -10.09 3.35
C THR A 40 14.79 -10.65 2.68
N PRO A 41 15.96 -10.67 3.36
CA PRO A 41 17.16 -11.20 2.73
C PRO A 41 16.98 -12.71 2.49
N SER A 42 16.94 -13.12 1.22
CA SER A 42 17.09 -14.54 0.88
C SER A 42 18.58 -14.90 0.84
N ALA A 43 18.94 -16.06 1.40
CA ALA A 43 20.30 -16.57 1.37
C ALA A 43 20.72 -16.99 -0.05
N ASN A 44 19.74 -17.37 -0.88
CA ASN A 44 19.94 -17.77 -2.26
C ASN A 44 19.18 -16.81 -3.16
N LYS A 45 19.90 -16.08 -4.02
CA LYS A 45 19.28 -15.18 -4.98
C LYS A 45 18.37 -15.99 -5.92
N GLY A 46 17.08 -15.66 -5.95
CA GLY A 46 16.09 -16.36 -6.78
C GLY A 46 15.20 -17.37 -6.04
N ASP A 47 15.60 -17.83 -4.84
CA ASP A 47 14.74 -18.60 -3.93
C ASP A 47 13.93 -17.62 -3.08
N ILE A 48 12.79 -17.21 -3.61
CA ILE A 48 11.96 -16.12 -3.10
C ILE A 48 11.07 -16.66 -1.98
N ASP A 49 10.49 -17.83 -2.18
CA ASP A 49 9.63 -18.47 -1.18
C ASP A 49 10.40 -19.16 -0.05
N ARG A 50 11.74 -19.17 -0.11
CA ARG A 50 12.63 -19.74 0.91
C ARG A 50 12.39 -21.24 1.09
N SER A 51 12.11 -21.94 -0.01
CA SER A 51 12.03 -23.41 -0.06
C SER A 51 13.40 -24.08 0.10
N GLY A 52 14.49 -23.32 -0.07
CA GLY A 52 15.86 -23.80 -0.12
C GLY A 52 16.38 -24.04 -1.54
N VAL A 53 15.53 -23.86 -2.55
CA VAL A 53 15.84 -24.02 -3.97
C VAL A 53 15.14 -22.90 -4.75
N ALA A 54 15.81 -22.34 -5.75
CA ALA A 54 15.19 -21.45 -6.72
C ALA A 54 14.61 -22.29 -7.86
N ASP A 55 13.29 -22.34 -8.00
CA ASP A 55 12.63 -23.21 -8.99
C ASP A 55 11.59 -22.49 -9.86
N GLU A 56 10.76 -23.28 -10.56
CA GLU A 56 9.72 -22.73 -11.43
C GLU A 56 8.58 -22.06 -10.65
N GLU A 57 8.34 -22.43 -9.39
CA GLU A 57 7.36 -21.76 -8.54
C GLU A 57 7.79 -20.31 -8.28
N ASP A 58 9.06 -20.10 -7.92
CA ASP A 58 9.66 -18.76 -7.78
C ASP A 58 9.58 -17.99 -9.10
N ARG A 59 9.98 -18.63 -10.20
CA ARG A 59 9.96 -18.01 -11.54
C ARG A 59 8.56 -17.57 -11.94
N ILE A 60 7.54 -18.39 -11.69
CA ILE A 60 6.14 -18.07 -11.95
C ILE A 60 5.68 -16.91 -11.07
N MET A 61 6.13 -16.84 -9.81
CA MET A 61 5.81 -15.75 -8.89
C MET A 61 6.29 -14.41 -9.45
N VAL A 62 7.55 -14.32 -9.88
CA VAL A 62 8.11 -13.12 -10.52
C VAL A 62 7.40 -12.81 -11.84
N ARG A 63 7.23 -13.81 -12.71
CA ARG A 63 6.62 -13.65 -14.04
C ARG A 63 5.21 -13.05 -13.96
N LYS A 64 4.42 -13.40 -12.94
CA LYS A 64 3.06 -12.86 -12.72
C LYS A 64 3.04 -11.36 -12.39
N GLN A 65 4.14 -10.79 -11.92
CA GLN A 65 4.23 -9.39 -11.52
C GLN A 65 5.01 -8.52 -12.52
N VAL A 66 5.47 -9.10 -13.63
CA VAL A 66 6.15 -8.35 -14.70
C VAL A 66 5.31 -7.17 -15.15
N GLY A 67 5.94 -6.00 -15.21
CA GLY A 67 5.30 -4.73 -15.55
C GLY A 67 4.93 -3.87 -14.34
N CYS A 68 5.07 -4.36 -13.11
CA CYS A 68 4.90 -3.54 -11.91
C CYS A 68 6.12 -2.63 -11.69
N LEU A 69 5.87 -1.36 -11.37
CA LEU A 69 6.90 -0.34 -11.08
C LEU A 69 6.81 0.13 -9.63
N LYS A 70 7.93 0.65 -9.10
CA LYS A 70 8.06 1.11 -7.70
C LYS A 70 7.08 2.19 -7.26
N ASP A 71 6.61 3.01 -8.19
CA ASP A 71 5.65 4.08 -7.95
C ASP A 71 4.19 3.65 -8.15
N GLN A 72 3.94 2.39 -8.53
CA GLN A 72 2.60 1.86 -8.79
C GLN A 72 1.99 1.18 -7.56
N PRO A 73 0.64 1.12 -7.47
CA PRO A 73 -0.05 0.46 -6.35
C PRO A 73 0.29 -1.02 -6.18
N CYS A 74 0.68 -1.71 -7.26
CA CYS A 74 1.08 -3.12 -7.22
C CYS A 74 2.35 -3.35 -6.38
N TRP A 75 3.23 -2.35 -6.22
CA TRP A 75 4.56 -2.53 -5.61
C TRP A 75 4.53 -3.09 -4.18
N ASN A 76 3.52 -2.72 -3.40
CA ASN A 76 3.35 -3.16 -2.02
C ASN A 76 2.27 -4.25 -1.88
N ALA A 77 1.81 -4.84 -2.98
CA ALA A 77 0.82 -5.92 -2.94
C ALA A 77 1.47 -7.22 -2.45
N THR A 78 0.74 -7.98 -1.63
CA THR A 78 1.17 -9.32 -1.19
C THR A 78 0.90 -10.33 -2.30
N VAL A 79 1.91 -11.11 -2.66
CA VAL A 79 1.89 -12.09 -3.76
C VAL A 79 1.96 -13.53 -3.28
N GLY A 80 2.33 -13.74 -2.02
CA GLY A 80 2.51 -15.06 -1.45
C GLY A 80 3.04 -14.98 -0.02
N LYS A 81 3.69 -16.07 0.39
CA LYS A 81 4.35 -16.18 1.69
C LYS A 81 5.55 -17.11 1.61
N THR A 82 6.51 -16.96 2.51
CA THR A 82 7.65 -17.89 2.61
C THR A 82 7.20 -19.24 3.16
N LYS A 83 7.80 -20.33 2.67
CA LYS A 83 7.56 -21.71 3.14
C LYS A 83 8.20 -21.97 4.50
N ASP A 84 9.24 -21.22 4.87
CA ASP A 84 10.04 -21.43 6.08
C ASP A 84 9.52 -20.69 7.33
N GLY A 85 8.47 -19.87 7.21
CA GLY A 85 7.99 -19.07 8.34
C GLY A 85 6.71 -18.30 8.12
N ASP A 86 5.95 -18.60 7.06
CA ASP A 86 4.70 -17.92 6.72
C ASP A 86 4.80 -16.37 6.63
N ASN A 87 6.00 -15.85 6.35
CA ASN A 87 6.20 -14.41 6.20
C ASN A 87 5.60 -13.95 4.88
N PRO A 88 4.82 -12.86 4.83
CA PRO A 88 4.25 -12.37 3.58
C PRO A 88 5.35 -12.00 2.58
N LEU A 89 5.16 -12.37 1.32
CA LEU A 89 5.97 -11.94 0.18
C LEU A 89 5.25 -10.80 -0.53
N TYR A 90 5.97 -9.75 -0.84
CA TYR A 90 5.46 -8.57 -1.54
C TYR A 90 6.05 -8.45 -2.94
N VAL A 91 5.41 -7.68 -3.81
CA VAL A 91 5.93 -7.46 -5.18
C VAL A 91 7.35 -6.89 -5.17
N PHE A 92 7.67 -5.97 -4.25
CA PHE A 92 9.01 -5.41 -4.13
C PHE A 92 10.09 -6.44 -3.76
N ASP A 93 9.72 -7.59 -3.18
CA ASP A 93 10.66 -8.68 -2.91
C ASP A 93 11.08 -9.41 -4.20
N LEU A 94 10.32 -9.22 -5.29
CA LEU A 94 10.56 -9.85 -6.59
C LEU A 94 11.47 -9.02 -7.51
N ASP A 95 11.84 -7.79 -7.11
CA ASP A 95 12.82 -6.93 -7.79
C ASP A 95 14.24 -7.41 -7.47
N LEU A 96 14.65 -8.49 -8.14
CA LEU A 96 15.88 -9.22 -7.85
C LEU A 96 17.13 -8.46 -8.31
N ASN A 97 17.00 -7.51 -9.23
CA ASN A 97 18.09 -6.64 -9.68
C ASN A 97 18.09 -5.25 -8.99
N GLN A 98 17.05 -4.93 -8.22
CA GLN A 98 16.87 -3.69 -7.45
C GLN A 98 16.81 -2.43 -8.32
N ASP A 99 16.26 -2.53 -9.54
CA ASP A 99 16.14 -1.41 -10.47
C ASP A 99 14.83 -0.61 -10.32
N GLY A 100 13.93 -1.04 -9.45
CA GLY A 100 12.64 -0.41 -9.21
C GLY A 100 11.54 -0.82 -10.18
N SER A 101 11.74 -1.90 -10.94
CA SER A 101 10.75 -2.46 -11.85
C SER A 101 10.82 -3.97 -11.88
N ILE A 102 9.68 -4.65 -12.02
CA ILE A 102 9.64 -6.09 -12.23
C ILE A 102 9.65 -6.37 -13.73
N THR A 103 10.72 -6.95 -14.23
CA THR A 103 10.93 -7.21 -15.65
C THR A 103 11.32 -8.66 -15.92
N GLN A 104 11.53 -8.99 -17.19
CA GLN A 104 12.08 -10.30 -17.57
C GLN A 104 13.51 -10.49 -17.00
N ALA A 105 14.26 -9.41 -16.73
CA ALA A 105 15.57 -9.52 -16.12
C ALA A 105 15.51 -10.13 -14.71
N ASP A 106 14.44 -9.84 -13.95
CA ASP A 106 14.20 -10.46 -12.63
C ASP A 106 13.83 -11.93 -12.76
N VAL A 107 12.98 -12.27 -13.74
CA VAL A 107 12.61 -13.66 -14.03
C VAL A 107 13.85 -14.49 -14.38
N ASP A 108 14.80 -13.92 -15.12
CA ASP A 108 16.02 -14.60 -15.54
C ASP A 108 17.05 -14.75 -14.41
N LEU A 109 16.87 -14.06 -13.28
CA LEU A 109 17.71 -14.18 -12.08
C LEU A 109 17.32 -15.36 -11.17
N VAL A 110 16.19 -16.02 -11.44
CA VAL A 110 15.77 -17.25 -10.74
C VAL A 110 16.49 -18.47 -11.34
N LYS A 111 17.50 -19.00 -10.63
CA LYS A 111 18.38 -20.09 -11.08
C LYS A 111 18.88 -20.97 -9.95
#